data_AF-X0ZMZ4-F1
#
_entry.id   AF-X0ZMZ4-F1
#
_cell.length_a   1.000
_cell.length_b   1.000
_cell.length_c   1.000
_cell.angle_alpha   90.00
_cell.angle_beta   90.00
_cell.angle_gamma   90.00
#
_symmetry.space_group_name_H-M   'P 1'
#
loop_
_entity.id
_entity.type
_entity.pdbx_description
1 polymer ?
#
loop_
_entity_poly.entity_id
_entity_poly.type
_entity_poly.pdbx_seq_one_letter_code
_entity_poly.pdbx_strand_id
1 'polypeptide(L)' 'MSSHNTEAYYYLGLSYDKIGEKEKAREFLSRVIELAPQSEWAQDAEKKIKENK' A
#
# COMPACT_ATOMS: atom_id res chain seq x y z
N MET A 1 -18.28 -4.45 -2.86
CA MET A 1 -17.35 -3.49 -2.23
C MET A 1 -16.14 -3.40 -3.15
N SER A 2 -15.95 -2.25 -3.77
CA SER A 2 -15.31 -2.05 -5.08
C SER A 2 -13.78 -2.11 -5.05
N SER A 3 -13.22 -3.11 -5.72
CA SER A 3 -11.78 -3.40 -5.87
C SER A 3 -10.91 -2.23 -6.38
N HIS A 4 -11.52 -1.25 -7.06
CA HIS A 4 -10.82 -0.09 -7.63
C HIS A 4 -10.17 0.84 -6.58
N ASN A 5 -10.70 0.87 -5.36
CA ASN A 5 -10.18 1.77 -4.33
C ASN A 5 -8.86 1.25 -3.75
N THR A 6 -8.76 -0.08 -3.56
CA THR A 6 -7.57 -0.76 -3.01
C THR A 6 -6.34 -0.60 -3.90
N GLU A 7 -6.52 -0.79 -5.22
CA GLU A 7 -5.45 -0.63 -6.21
C GLU A 7 -4.94 0.82 -6.26
N ALA A 8 -5.84 1.80 -6.18
CA ALA A 8 -5.47 3.22 -6.15
C ALA A 8 -4.62 3.56 -4.92
N TYR A 9 -5.00 3.08 -3.72
CA TYR A 9 -4.19 3.25 -2.50
C TYR A 9 -2.83 2.57 -2.61
N TYR A 10 -2.76 1.40 -3.25
CA TYR A 10 -1.50 0.68 -3.46
C TYR A 10 -0.53 1.47 -4.32
N TYR A 11 -0.97 1.93 -5.51
CA TYR A 11 -0.13 2.72 -6.39
C TYR A 11 0.23 4.09 -5.80
N LEU A 12 -0.65 4.67 -4.98
CA LEU A 12 -0.34 5.90 -4.26
C LEU A 12 0.79 5.67 -3.25
N GLY A 13 0.73 4.58 -2.48
CA GLY A 13 1.80 4.18 -1.57
C GLY A 13 3.14 3.97 -2.29
N LEU A 14 3.13 3.26 -3.43
CA LEU A 14 4.32 3.10 -4.27
C LEU A 14 4.85 4.42 -4.84
N SER A 15 3.97 5.36 -5.17
CA SER A 15 4.35 6.67 -5.69
C SER A 15 5.06 7.48 -4.61
N TYR A 16 4.53 7.47 -3.37
CA TYR A 16 5.19 8.10 -2.23
C TYR A 16 6.55 7.47 -1.93
N ASP A 17 6.65 6.14 -2.03
CA ASP A 17 7.91 5.43 -1.83
C ASP A 17 8.97 5.87 -2.86
N LYS A 18 8.57 5.97 -4.13
CA LYS A 18 9.46 6.41 -5.22
C LYS A 18 9.98 7.84 -5.05
N ILE A 19 9.22 8.72 -4.39
CA ILE A 19 9.66 10.10 -4.12
C ILE A 19 10.38 10.24 -2.77
N GLY A 20 10.65 9.14 -2.07
CA GLY A 20 11.38 9.11 -0.79
C GLY A 20 10.51 9.42 0.44
N GLU A 21 9.21 9.60 0.26
CA GLU A 21 8.23 9.88 1.33
C GLU A 21 7.78 8.57 2.00
N LYS A 22 8.72 7.90 2.68
CA LYS A 22 8.53 6.56 3.25
C LYS A 22 7.37 6.46 4.24
N GLU A 23 7.13 7.50 5.03
CA GLU A 23 6.04 7.50 6.02
C GLU A 23 4.66 7.54 5.35
N LYS A 24 4.49 8.40 4.34
CA LYS A 24 3.25 8.43 3.53
C LYS A 24 3.06 7.13 2.76
N ALA A 25 4.15 6.57 2.21
CA ALA A 25 4.11 5.27 1.57
C ALA A 25 3.55 4.19 2.51
N ARG A 26 4.07 4.13 3.75
CA ARG A 26 3.57 3.20 4.77
C ARG A 26 2.12 3.45 5.13
N GLU A 27 1.70 4.70 5.27
CA GLU A 27 0.31 5.05 5.58
C GLU A 27 -0.65 4.50 4.51
N PHE A 28 -0.40 4.80 3.23
CA PHE A 28 -1.29 4.36 2.16
C PHE A 28 -1.25 2.86 1.90
N LEU A 29 -0.07 2.22 2.00
CA LEU A 29 0.04 0.77 1.93
C LEU A 29 -0.67 0.08 3.10
N SER A 30 -0.70 0.68 4.29
CA SER A 30 -1.44 0.14 5.43
C SER A 30 -2.96 0.19 5.19
N ARG A 31 -3.46 1.23 4.51
CA ARG A 31 -4.87 1.30 4.09
C ARG A 31 -5.25 0.17 3.12
N VAL A 32 -4.34 -0.25 2.24
CA VAL A 32 -4.56 -1.41 1.36
C VAL A 32 -4.83 -2.67 2.18
N ILE A 33 -4.04 -2.89 3.24
CA ILE A 33 -4.17 -4.02 4.15
C ILE A 33 -5.48 -3.95 4.94
N GLU A 34 -5.89 -2.78 5.42
CA GLU A 34 -7.16 -2.58 6.12
C GLU A 34 -8.38 -2.83 5.22
N LEU A 35 -8.34 -2.35 3.97
CA LEU A 35 -9.46 -2.40 3.04
C LEU A 35 -9.67 -3.78 2.41
N ALA A 36 -8.59 -4.49 2.12
CA ALA A 36 -8.64 -5.77 1.42
C ALA A 36 -7.55 -6.74 1.94
N PRO A 37 -7.61 -7.16 3.21
CA PRO A 37 -6.54 -7.93 3.87
C PRO A 37 -6.24 -9.28 3.20
N GLN A 38 -7.18 -9.85 2.45
CA GLN A 38 -7.02 -11.13 1.75
C GLN A 38 -6.66 -10.96 0.27
N SER A 39 -6.49 -9.72 -0.22
CA SER A 39 -6.10 -9.46 -1.61
C SER A 39 -4.60 -9.59 -1.82
N GLU A 40 -4.19 -9.89 -3.05
CA GLU A 40 -2.79 -9.89 -3.47
C GLU A 40 -2.13 -8.51 -3.21
N TRP A 41 -2.89 -7.42 -3.38
CA TRP A 41 -2.42 -6.06 -3.08
C TRP A 41 -2.04 -5.87 -1.61
N ALA A 42 -2.78 -6.45 -0.67
CA ALA A 42 -2.46 -6.37 0.75
C ALA A 42 -1.20 -7.16 1.11
N GLN A 43 -1.01 -8.33 0.50
CA GLN A 43 0.19 -9.15 0.69
C GLN A 43 1.44 -8.41 0.17
N ASP A 44 1.35 -7.83 -1.02
CA ASP A 44 2.43 -7.03 -1.59
C ASP A 44 2.69 -5.73 -0.80
N ALA A 45 1.63 -5.06 -0.34
CA ALA A 45 1.74 -3.87 0.49
C ALA A 45 2.50 -4.15 1.79
N GLU A 46 2.22 -5.28 2.44
CA GLU A 46 2.91 -5.70 3.67
C GLU A 46 4.40 -5.95 3.41
N LYS A 47 4.74 -6.60 2.28
CA LYS A 47 6.13 -6.83 1.87
C LYS A 47 6.86 -5.50 1.66
N LYS A 48 6.23 -4.54 0.96
CA LYS A 48 6.81 -3.22 0.70
C LYS A 48 7.05 -2.41 1.97
N ILE A 49 6.11 -2.44 2.93
CA ILE A 49 6.29 -1.79 4.24
C ILE A 49 7.52 -2.34 4.98
N LYS A 50 7.76 -3.67 4.91
CA LYS A 50 8.90 -4.34 5.55
C LYS A 50 10.23 -4.05 4.85
N GLU A 51 10.23 -3.96 3.51
CA GLU A 51 11.42 -3.63 2.69
C GLU A 51 11.92 -2.20 2.96
N ASN A 52 11.03 -1.27 3.27
CA ASN A 52 11.35 0.15 3.47
C ASN A 52 11.76 0.52 4.91
N LYS A 53 12.14 -0.46 5.74
CA LYS A 53 12.70 -0.23 7.08
C LYS A 53 14.02 0.54 7.05
#